data_AF-A0AAF0HVH5-F1
#
_entry.id   AF-A0AAF0HVH5-F1
#
_cell.length_a   1.000
_cell.length_b   1.000
_cell.length_c   1.000
_cell.angle_alpha   90.00
_cell.angle_beta   90.00
_cell.angle_gamma   90.00
#
_symmetry.space_group_name_H-M   'P 1'
#
loop_
_entity.id
_entity.type
_entity.pdbx_description
1 polymer ?
#
loop_
_entity_poly.entity_id
_entity_poly.type
_entity_poly.pdbx_seq_one_letter_code
_entity_poly.pdbx_strand_id
1 'polypeptide(L)' 'MPMRSRLVRISFMAAAASLLLTAIIVDDGILPLALTLMFATLAYEAAYQVAIRMQDIGENGATTPV' A
#
# COMPACT_ATOMS: atom_id res chain seq x y z
N MET A 1 -12.48 -13.38 0.38
CA MET A 1 -11.55 -13.64 -0.73
C MET A 1 -10.32 -12.70 -0.66
N PRO A 2 -9.29 -12.98 0.16
CA PRO A 2 -8.17 -12.05 0.37
C PRO A 2 -7.00 -12.20 -0.63
N MET A 3 -6.93 -13.31 -1.37
CA MET A 3 -5.73 -13.68 -2.14
C MET A 3 -5.50 -12.81 -3.38
N ARG A 4 -6.57 -12.39 -4.07
CA ARG A 4 -6.51 -11.44 -5.21
C ARG A 4 -6.01 -10.05 -4.78
N SER A 5 -6.47 -9.55 -3.63
CA SER A 5 -6.05 -8.25 -3.09
C SER A 5 -4.56 -8.23 -2.74
N ARG A 6 -4.04 -9.32 -2.16
CA ARG A 6 -2.61 -9.46 -1.87
C ARG A 6 -1.73 -9.50 -3.11
N LEU A 7 -2.15 -10.21 -4.16
CA LEU A 7 -1.39 -10.26 -5.41
C LEU A 7 -1.31 -8.88 -6.08
N VAL A 8 -2.42 -8.15 -6.14
CA VAL A 8 -2.46 -6.79 -6.68
C VAL A 8 -1.51 -5.86 -5.91
N ARG A 9 -1.52 -5.94 -4.58
CA ARG A 9 -0.58 -5.21 -3.70
C ARG A 9 0.89 -5.48 -4.04
N ILE A 10 1.26 -6.75 -4.14
CA ILE A 10 2.64 -7.15 -4.40
C ILE A 10 3.08 -6.68 -5.79
N SER A 11 2.23 -6.86 -6.81
CA SER A 11 2.52 -6.37 -8.16
C SER A 11 2.66 -4.85 -8.22
N PHE A 12 1.86 -4.11 -7.45
CA PHE A 12 1.89 -2.66 -7.44
C PHE A 12 3.13 -2.13 -6.69
N MET A 13 3.54 -2.76 -5.58
CA MET A 13 4.80 -2.47 -4.90
C MET A 13 6.02 -2.79 -5.77
N ALA A 14 5.99 -3.92 -6.49
CA ALA A 14 7.06 -4.29 -7.40
C ALA A 14 7.22 -3.28 -8.55
N ALA A 15 6.10 -2.82 -9.13
CA ALA A 15 6.12 -1.80 -10.18
C ALA A 15 6.70 -0.46 -9.68
N ALA A 16 6.33 -0.03 -8.48
CA ALA A 16 6.88 1.19 -7.87
C ALA A 16 8.39 1.06 -7.60
N ALA A 17 8.85 -0.10 -7.11
CA ALA A 17 10.27 -0.36 -6.88
C ALA A 17 11.09 -0.39 -8.18
N SER A 18 10.56 -1.02 -9.24
CA SER A 18 11.21 -1.04 -10.56
C SER A 18 11.33 0.36 -11.16
N LEU A 19 10.29 1.20 -11.06
CA LEU A 19 10.34 2.59 -11.53
C LEU A 19 11.37 3.43 -10.79
N LEU A 20 11.52 3.21 -9.47
CA LEU A 20 12.56 3.84 -8.66
C LEU A 20 13.97 3.41 -9.09
N LEU A 21 14.16 2.12 -9.34
CA LEU A 21 15.42 1.59 -9.85
C LEU A 21 15.75 2.15 -11.24
N THR A 22 14.77 2.25 -12.13
CA THR A 22 14.94 2.89 -13.44
C THR A 22 15.29 4.37 -13.31
N ALA A 23 14.64 5.11 -12.40
CA ALA A 23 14.96 6.51 -12.15
C ALA A 23 16.40 6.70 -11.62
N ILE A 24 16.86 5.81 -10.72
CA ILE A 24 18.23 5.86 -10.18
C ILE A 24 19.28 5.50 -11.25
N ILE A 25 19.01 4.52 -12.11
CA ILE A 25 19.98 4.01 -13.09
C ILE A 25 20.05 4.87 -14.36
N VAL A 26 18.90 5.37 -14.83
CA VAL A 26 18.77 5.91 -16.19
C VAL A 26 18.69 7.43 -16.21
N ASP A 27 17.80 8.05 -15.41
CA ASP A 27 17.53 9.49 -15.53
C ASP A 27 16.76 10.07 -14.33
N ASP A 28 17.22 11.21 -13.79
CA ASP A 28 16.61 11.92 -12.66
C ASP A 28 15.22 12.49 -13.01
N GLY A 29 14.90 12.66 -14.30
CA GLY A 29 13.62 13.20 -14.76
C GLY A 29 12.40 12.36 -14.34
N ILE A 30 12.59 11.07 -14.06
CA ILE A 30 11.54 10.12 -13.66
C ILE A 30 11.49 9.95 -12.13
N LEU A 31 12.51 10.43 -11.41
CA LEU A 31 12.62 10.35 -9.95
C LEU A 31 11.40 10.95 -9.22
N PRO A 32 10.85 12.12 -9.60
CA PRO A 32 9.66 12.67 -8.94
C PRO A 32 8.43 11.78 -9.13
N LEU A 33 8.26 11.21 -10.32
CA LEU A 33 7.16 10.31 -10.65
C LEU A 33 7.26 9.01 -9.84
N ALA A 34 8.46 8.43 -9.76
CA ALA A 34 8.73 7.21 -9.02
C ALA A 34 8.51 7.41 -7.51
N LEU A 35 8.98 8.53 -6.95
CA LEU A 35 8.71 8.91 -5.56
C LEU A 35 7.22 9.08 -5.29
N THR A 36 6.48 9.75 -6.19
CA THR A 36 5.03 9.97 -6.05
C THR A 36 4.26 8.64 -6.02
N LEU A 37 4.63 7.69 -6.89
CA LEU A 37 4.06 6.34 -6.91
C LEU A 37 4.40 5.56 -5.62
N MET A 38 5.61 5.74 -5.09
CA MET A 38 6.05 5.12 -3.84
C MET A 38 5.28 5.68 -2.63
N PHE A 39 5.07 7.00 -2.56
CA PHE A 39 4.25 7.62 -1.52
C PHE A 39 2.78 7.21 -1.63
N ALA A 40 2.23 7.11 -2.85
CA ALA A 40 0.87 6.65 -3.06
C ALA A 40 0.67 5.20 -2.60
N THR A 41 1.65 4.33 -2.83
CA THR A 41 1.62 2.94 -2.33
C THR A 41 1.68 2.85 -0.81
N LEU A 42 2.57 3.63 -0.19
CA LEU A 42 2.67 3.71 1.27
C LEU A 42 1.39 4.24 1.90
N ALA A 43 0.80 5.30 1.33
CA ALA A 43 -0.46 5.87 1.80
C ALA A 43 -1.63 4.88 1.66
N TYR A 44 -1.72 4.17 0.53
CA TYR A 44 -2.71 3.11 0.34
C TYR A 44 -2.54 2.00 1.39
N GLU A 45 -1.31 1.60 1.68
CA GLU A 45 -1.07 0.59 2.70
C GLU A 45 -1.40 1.04 4.11
N ALA A 46 -1.03 2.27 4.47
CA ALA A 46 -1.37 2.84 5.76
C ALA A 46 -2.89 2.90 5.93
N ALA A 47 -3.62 3.37 4.91
CA ALA A 47 -5.08 3.43 4.91
C ALA A 47 -5.70 2.03 5.04
N TYR A 48 -5.16 1.04 4.33
CA TYR A 48 -5.63 -0.35 4.41
C TYR A 48 -5.40 -0.96 5.81
N GLN A 49 -4.23 -0.74 6.42
CA GLN A 49 -3.97 -1.20 7.78
C GLN A 49 -4.87 -0.51 8.82
N VAL A 50 -5.14 0.79 8.65
CA VAL A 50 -6.09 1.52 9.50
C VAL A 50 -7.50 0.95 9.33
N ALA A 51 -7.94 0.69 8.09
CA ALA A 51 -9.24 0.11 7.82
C ALA A 51 -9.41 -1.28 8.45
N ILE A 52 -8.40 -2.14 8.36
CA ILE A 52 -8.40 -3.45 9.06
C ILE A 52 -8.52 -3.24 10.57
N ARG A 53 -7.69 -2.38 11.16
CA ARG A 53 -7.74 -2.14 12.61
C ARG A 53 -9.08 -1.55 13.07
N MET A 54 -9.69 -0.67 12.29
CA MET A 54 -11.01 -0.13 12.60
C MET A 54 -12.10 -1.20 12.51
N GLN A 55 -12.01 -2.10 11.54
CA GLN A 55 -12.90 -3.25 11.43
C GLN A 55 -12.75 -4.18 12.64
N ASP A 56 -11.52 -4.50 13.04
CA ASP A 56 -11.24 -5.34 14.21
C ASP A 56 -11.78 -4.69 15.51
N ILE A 57 -11.68 -3.37 15.67
CA ILE A 57 -12.24 -2.64 16.83
C ILE A 57 -13.76 -2.68 16.81
N GLY A 58 -14.40 -2.48 15.65
CA GLY A 58 -15.85 -2.57 15.51
C GLY A 58 -16.39 -3.97 15.82
N GLU A 59 -15.65 -5.01 15.44
CA GLU A 59 -16.00 -6.41 15.71
C GLU A 59 -15.79 -6.78 17.20
N ASN A 60 -14.70 -6.31 17.83
CA ASN A 60 -14.42 -6.56 19.24
C ASN A 60 -15.27 -5.70 20.21
N GLY A 61 -15.70 -4.50 19.80
CA GLY A 61 -16.62 -3.67 20.58
C GLY A 61 -18.06 -4.19 20.59
N ALA A 62 -18.44 -5.02 19.62
CA ALA A 62 -19.76 -5.63 19.52
C ALA A 62 -19.92 -6.92 20.35
N THR A 63 -18.81 -7.51 20.82
CA THR A 63 -18.80 -8.81 21.53
C THR A 63 -18.66 -8.71 23.06
N THR A 64 -18.52 -7.50 23.62
CA THR A 64 -18.74 -7.26 25.05
C THR A 64 -20.18 -6.80 25.30
N PRO A 65 -21.10 -7.69 25.73
CA PRO A 65 -22.35 -7.24 26.32
C PRO A 65 -22.04 -6.65 27.69
N VAL A 66 -22.43 -5.40 27.92
CA VAL A 66 -22.56 -4.84 29.28
C VAL A 66 -23.84 -5.37 29.90
#